data_AF-A0A455B3G4-F1
#
_entry.id   AF-A0A455B3G4-F1
#
_cell.length_a   1.000
_cell.length_b   1.000
_cell.length_c   1.000
_cell.angle_alpha   90.00
_cell.angle_beta   90.00
_cell.angle_gamma   90.00
#
_symmetry.space_group_name_H-M   'P 1'
#
loop_
_entity.id
_entity.type
_entity.pdbx_description
1 polymer ?
#
loop_
_entity_poly.entity_id
_entity_poly.type
_entity_poly.pdbx_seq_one_letter_code
_entity_poly.pdbx_strand_id
1 'polypeptide(L)'
;MLFFDSLILPPFYLEAFVRKDALPLGTFSKYTWHITNILQVKQILDTPEMPLEITRSFIQNRDGTYELFKCPKVEVESIAETYGRIEKQPVLRPLELKTFLKVGNTSPDQKEPTPFIIEWIPDILPQSKIGELRIKFEYGHHRNGHVAEYQEQRPPLDQPLELAPLTTITFP
;
A
#
# COMPACT_ATOMS: atom_id res chain seq x y z
N MET A 1 -3.26 13.04 -27.28
CA MET A 1 -1.99 12.89 -26.57
C MET A 1 -2.31 12.05 -25.36
N LEU A 2 -2.07 10.74 -25.47
CA LEU A 2 -2.38 9.78 -24.42
C LEU A 2 -1.40 10.04 -23.27
N PHE A 3 -1.90 9.99 -22.03
CA PHE A 3 -1.10 10.14 -20.81
C PHE A 3 0.13 9.20 -20.76
N PHE A 4 0.14 8.17 -21.60
CA PHE A 4 1.14 7.12 -21.65
C PHE A 4 2.01 7.12 -22.92
N ASP A 5 1.84 8.05 -23.86
CA ASP A 5 2.60 8.05 -25.13
C ASP A 5 4.12 8.18 -24.94
N SER A 6 4.58 8.70 -23.79
CA SER A 6 6.00 8.83 -23.44
C SER A 6 6.50 7.76 -22.46
N LEU A 7 5.63 6.87 -21.98
CA LEU A 7 5.98 5.85 -21.00
C LEU A 7 6.25 4.52 -21.72
N ILE A 8 7.38 3.88 -21.41
CA ILE A 8 7.68 2.52 -21.88
C ILE A 8 6.76 1.57 -21.11
N LEU A 9 5.52 1.45 -21.55
CA LEU A 9 4.56 0.53 -20.97
C LEU A 9 4.75 -0.88 -21.52
N PRO A 10 4.51 -1.93 -20.72
CA PRO A 10 4.44 -3.29 -21.22
C PRO A 10 3.25 -3.48 -22.17
N PRO A 11 3.15 -4.65 -22.84
CA PRO A 11 1.98 -4.99 -23.64
C PRO A 11 0.67 -4.85 -22.83
N PHE A 12 -0.37 -4.35 -23.49
CA PHE A 12 -1.71 -4.21 -22.91
C PHE A 12 -2.70 -5.22 -23.48
N TYR A 13 -3.75 -5.45 -22.71
CA TYR A 13 -4.96 -6.15 -23.16
C TYR A 13 -6.02 -5.11 -23.53
N LEU A 14 -6.54 -5.21 -24.75
CA LEU A 14 -7.64 -4.39 -25.25
C LEU A 14 -8.95 -5.16 -25.15
N GLU A 15 -9.93 -4.59 -24.48
CA GLU A 15 -11.26 -5.19 -24.34
C GLU A 15 -12.35 -4.16 -24.66
N ALA A 16 -13.46 -4.66 -25.24
CA ALA A 16 -14.72 -3.93 -25.27
C ALA A 16 -15.41 -4.10 -23.91
N PHE A 17 -15.50 -3.02 -23.14
CA PHE A 17 -16.07 -2.99 -21.81
C PHE A 17 -17.47 -2.38 -21.84
N VAL A 18 -18.49 -3.15 -21.46
CA VAL A 18 -19.88 -2.68 -21.38
C VAL A 18 -20.20 -2.31 -19.94
N ARG A 19 -20.59 -1.05 -19.71
CA ARG A 19 -20.98 -0.54 -18.38
C ARG A 19 -22.49 -0.31 -18.34
N LYS A 20 -23.18 -1.00 -17.42
CA LYS A 20 -24.63 -0.98 -17.26
C LYS A 20 -25.11 -0.43 -15.90
N ASP A 21 -24.23 -0.43 -14.91
CA ASP A 21 -24.61 -0.17 -13.51
C ASP A 21 -24.18 1.21 -12.99
N ALA A 22 -23.39 1.95 -13.78
CA ALA A 22 -22.91 3.28 -13.41
C ALA A 22 -22.75 4.17 -14.66
N LEU A 23 -23.08 5.45 -14.52
CA LEU A 23 -22.91 6.42 -15.61
C LEU A 23 -21.42 6.69 -15.88
N PRO A 24 -21.04 7.01 -17.12
CA PRO A 24 -21.87 6.93 -18.32
C PRO A 24 -22.10 5.47 -18.74
N LEU A 25 -23.33 5.16 -19.12
CA LEU A 25 -23.71 3.85 -19.63
C LEU A 25 -23.24 3.73 -21.08
N GLY A 26 -22.74 2.56 -21.47
CA GLY A 26 -22.31 2.33 -22.83
C GLY A 26 -21.26 1.24 -22.98
N THR A 27 -20.69 1.19 -24.18
CA THR A 27 -19.58 0.31 -24.54
C THR A 27 -18.33 1.15 -24.77
N PHE A 28 -17.25 0.81 -24.11
CA PHE A 28 -16.00 1.56 -24.11
C PHE A 28 -14.83 0.65 -24.49
N SER A 29 -13.80 1.21 -25.11
CA SER A 29 -12.50 0.54 -25.22
C SER A 29 -11.74 0.68 -23.90
N LYS A 30 -11.32 -0.44 -23.32
CA LYS A 30 -10.56 -0.49 -22.08
C LYS A 30 -9.19 -1.10 -22.36
N TYR A 31 -8.15 -0.37 -21.98
CA TYR A 31 -6.76 -0.82 -22.04
C TYR A 31 -6.33 -1.24 -20.64
N THR A 32 -5.83 -2.47 -20.51
CA THR A 32 -5.42 -3.02 -19.21
C THR A 32 -3.96 -3.46 -19.28
N TRP A 33 -3.14 -2.94 -18.37
CA TRP A 33 -1.76 -3.37 -18.18
C TRP A 33 -1.65 -4.17 -16.90
N HIS A 34 -1.08 -5.37 -17.00
CA HIS A 34 -0.70 -6.19 -15.84
C HIS A 34 0.81 -6.14 -15.69
N ILE A 35 1.28 -5.44 -14.66
CA ILE A 35 2.70 -5.24 -14.42
C ILE A 35 3.10 -6.12 -13.23
N THR A 36 3.91 -7.15 -13.48
CA THR A 36 4.36 -8.10 -12.45
C THR A 36 5.82 -7.86 -12.01
N ASN A 37 6.45 -6.80 -12.52
CA ASN A 37 7.81 -6.41 -12.15
C ASN A 37 7.78 -5.05 -11.42
N ILE A 38 8.21 -5.04 -10.16
CA ILE A 38 8.24 -3.82 -9.33
C ILE A 38 9.13 -2.70 -9.90
N LEU A 39 10.20 -3.04 -10.62
CA LEU A 39 11.08 -2.06 -11.24
C LEU A 39 10.37 -1.33 -12.39
N GLN A 40 9.54 -2.04 -13.16
CA GLN A 40 8.72 -1.42 -14.21
C GLN A 40 7.69 -0.47 -13.59
N VAL A 41 7.04 -0.87 -12.49
CA VAL A 41 6.12 0.02 -11.75
C VAL A 41 6.83 1.31 -11.34
N LYS A 42 8.05 1.19 -10.79
CA LYS A 42 8.87 2.37 -10.45
C LYS A 42 9.18 3.21 -11.68
N GLN A 43 9.66 2.62 -12.77
CA GLN A 43 9.97 3.38 -14.00
C GLN A 43 8.75 4.14 -14.56
N ILE A 44 7.54 3.61 -14.39
CA ILE A 44 6.32 4.19 -14.95
C ILE A 44 5.76 5.31 -14.06
N LEU A 45 5.80 5.14 -12.74
CA LEU A 45 5.10 6.01 -11.78
C LEU A 45 6.04 6.92 -10.96
N ASP A 46 7.35 6.73 -11.05
CA ASP A 46 8.33 7.56 -10.35
C ASP A 46 8.58 8.84 -11.14
N THR A 47 8.06 9.97 -10.64
CA THR A 47 8.20 11.29 -11.28
C THR A 47 8.93 12.26 -10.35
N PRO A 48 9.62 13.30 -10.87
CA PRO A 48 10.28 14.30 -10.03
C PRO A 48 9.33 15.00 -9.06
N GLU A 49 8.10 15.26 -9.49
CA GLU A 49 7.05 15.91 -8.69
C GLU A 49 6.43 14.95 -7.68
N MET A 50 6.31 13.67 -8.05
CA MET A 50 5.73 12.62 -7.22
C MET A 50 6.61 11.37 -7.27
N PRO A 51 7.64 11.27 -6.40
CA PRO A 51 8.52 10.11 -6.37
C PRO A 51 7.80 8.91 -5.77
N LEU A 52 8.02 7.73 -6.37
CA LEU A 52 7.45 6.48 -5.90
C LEU A 52 8.36 5.80 -4.87
N GLU A 53 7.86 5.76 -3.64
CA GLU A 53 8.42 4.95 -2.55
C GLU A 53 7.77 3.55 -2.55
N ILE A 54 8.50 2.54 -3.03
CA ILE A 54 8.05 1.13 -2.99
C ILE A 54 7.79 0.67 -1.55
N THR A 55 8.55 1.23 -0.61
CA THR A 55 8.40 0.93 0.80
C THR A 55 8.55 2.19 1.64
N ARG A 56 7.63 2.35 2.59
CA ARG A 56 7.58 3.49 3.50
C ARG A 56 7.55 3.01 4.94
N SER A 57 8.42 3.57 5.77
CA SER A 57 8.51 3.25 7.20
C SER A 57 7.87 4.35 8.04
N PHE A 58 7.30 3.96 9.17
CA PHE A 58 6.61 4.82 10.12
C PHE A 58 6.98 4.44 11.55
N ILE A 59 7.08 5.44 12.43
CA ILE A 59 7.15 5.21 13.87
C ILE A 59 5.74 5.34 14.44
N GLN A 60 5.30 4.35 15.21
CA GLN A 60 4.08 4.46 16.00
C GLN A 60 4.39 5.19 17.32
N ASN A 61 3.77 6.34 17.50
CA ASN A 61 3.88 7.15 18.71
C ASN A 61 3.06 6.53 19.86
N ARG A 62 3.34 6.96 21.10
CA ARG A 62 2.62 6.46 22.29
C ARG A 62 1.13 6.78 22.29
N ASP A 63 0.72 7.81 21.58
CA ASP A 63 -0.68 8.23 21.38
C ASP A 63 -1.39 7.44 20.26
N GLY A 64 -0.70 6.51 19.60
CA GLY A 64 -1.22 5.70 18.50
C GLY A 64 -1.11 6.37 17.13
N THR A 65 -0.61 7.61 17.03
CA THR A 65 -0.36 8.26 15.74
C THR A 65 0.87 7.67 15.05
N TYR A 66 0.97 7.86 13.74
CA TYR A 66 2.11 7.42 12.94
C TYR A 66 2.85 8.61 12.34
N GLU A 67 4.16 8.67 12.54
CA GLU A 67 5.03 9.65 11.89
C GLU A 67 5.92 8.97 10.84
N LEU A 68 6.19 9.68 9.74
CA LEU A 68 7.04 9.15 8.66
C LEU A 68 8.47 8.98 9.18
N PHE A 69 8.96 7.75 9.19
CA PHE A 69 10.35 7.46 9.52
C PHE A 69 11.21 7.54 8.28
N LYS A 70 12.13 8.50 8.28
CA LYS A 70 13.20 8.57 7.29
C LYS A 70 14.46 8.04 7.96
N CYS A 71 14.98 6.92 7.48
CA CYS A 71 16.31 6.46 7.92
C CYS A 71 17.29 7.63 7.74
N PRO A 72 18.00 8.05 8.80
CA PRO A 72 19.12 8.96 8.63
C PRO A 72 20.04 8.35 7.58
N LYS A 73 20.43 9.13 6.57
CA LYS A 73 21.43 8.67 5.60
C LYS A 73 22.69 8.40 6.41
N VAL A 74 22.97 7.12 6.67
CA VAL A 74 24.22 6.72 7.30
C VAL A 74 25.30 7.02 6.27
N GLU A 75 25.99 8.15 6.44
CA GLU A 75 27.27 8.37 5.80
C GLU A 75 28.15 7.20 6.24
N VAL A 76 28.63 6.42 5.27
CA VAL A 76 29.46 5.24 5.54
C VAL A 76 30.81 5.74 6.02
N GLU A 77 30.92 6.07 7.30
CA GLU A 77 32.22 6.16 7.94
C GLU A 77 32.82 4.75 7.92
N SER A 78 34.02 4.65 7.34
CA SER A 78 34.71 3.40 7.09
C SER A 78 34.80 2.57 8.38
N ILE A 79 34.34 1.33 8.27
CA ILE A 79 34.23 0.24 9.26
C ILE A 79 35.56 -0.20 9.93
N ALA A 80 36.59 0.65 9.97
CA ALA A 80 37.91 0.28 10.45
C ALA A 80 38.17 0.62 11.93
N GLU A 81 37.41 1.48 12.60
CA GLU A 81 37.87 2.04 13.90
C GLU A 81 36.98 1.82 15.13
N THR A 82 35.85 1.11 15.03
CA THR A 82 34.93 0.97 16.19
C THR A 82 34.69 -0.47 16.65
N TYR A 83 35.63 -1.39 16.42
CA TYR A 83 35.68 -2.67 17.14
C TYR A 83 36.24 -2.47 18.55
N GLY A 84 35.52 -1.69 19.35
CA GLY A 84 35.87 -1.37 20.72
C GLY A 84 34.62 -1.10 21.53
N ARG A 85 34.00 -2.18 22.03
CA ARG A 85 33.15 -2.18 23.22
C ARG A 85 31.82 -1.39 23.10
N ILE A 86 30.75 -2.08 22.68
CA ILE A 86 29.39 -1.76 23.14
C ILE A 86 28.75 -3.05 23.65
N GLU A 87 28.91 -3.27 24.96
CA GLU A 87 28.14 -4.24 25.72
C GLU A 87 26.65 -3.90 25.64
N LYS A 88 25.85 -4.80 25.06
CA LYS A 88 24.41 -5.04 25.31
C LYS A 88 23.60 -3.85 25.87
N GLN A 89 23.48 -2.75 25.13
CA GLN A 89 22.25 -1.97 25.22
C GLN A 89 21.20 -2.68 24.38
N PRO A 90 20.02 -3.07 24.93
CA PRO A 90 18.90 -3.35 24.07
C PRO A 90 18.62 -2.05 23.32
N VAL A 91 18.93 -2.03 22.03
CA VAL A 91 18.51 -0.95 21.15
C VAL A 91 16.99 -0.95 21.21
N LEU A 92 16.43 -0.02 21.98
CA LEU A 92 15.00 0.24 22.02
C LEU A 92 14.62 0.71 20.63
N ARG A 93 14.32 -0.23 19.73
CA ARG A 93 13.83 0.09 18.40
C ARG A 93 12.41 0.63 18.57
N PRO A 94 12.13 1.87 18.13
CA PRO A 94 10.77 2.36 18.05
C PRO A 94 9.90 1.33 17.33
N LEU A 95 8.62 1.27 17.68
CA LEU A 95 7.64 0.41 17.01
C LEU A 95 7.56 0.84 15.54
N GLU A 96 8.32 0.15 14.69
CA GLU A 96 8.42 0.47 13.27
C GLU A 96 7.33 -0.31 12.53
N LEU A 97 6.45 0.45 11.88
CA LEU A 97 5.51 -0.06 10.89
C LEU A 97 6.08 0.24 9.50
N LYS A 98 6.16 -0.77 8.64
CA LYS A 98 6.68 -0.63 7.28
C LYS A 98 5.63 -1.10 6.30
N THR A 99 5.18 -0.23 5.42
CA THR A 99 4.22 -0.55 4.35
C THR A 99 4.94 -0.67 3.03
N PHE A 100 4.69 -1.71 2.26
CA PHE A 100 5.36 -1.96 0.98
C PHE A 100 4.39 -2.43 -0.10
N LEU A 101 4.71 -2.12 -1.35
CA LEU A 101 3.94 -2.57 -2.51
C LEU A 101 4.23 -4.05 -2.80
N LYS A 102 3.18 -4.85 -3.02
CA LYS A 102 3.31 -6.25 -3.43
C LYS A 102 3.16 -6.37 -4.94
N VAL A 103 4.26 -6.67 -5.64
CA VAL A 103 4.28 -6.86 -7.10
C VAL A 103 5.19 -8.02 -7.45
N GLY A 104 4.72 -8.91 -8.32
CA GLY A 104 5.44 -10.12 -8.71
C GLY A 104 5.33 -11.22 -7.66
N ASN A 105 6.36 -12.06 -7.58
CA ASN A 105 6.45 -13.14 -6.59
C ASN A 105 7.03 -12.60 -5.28
N THR A 106 6.15 -12.33 -4.32
CA THR A 106 6.53 -11.72 -3.03
C THR A 106 6.61 -12.73 -1.88
N SER A 107 6.17 -13.97 -2.12
CA SER A 107 6.22 -15.09 -1.19
C SER A 107 6.71 -16.37 -1.90
N PRO A 108 7.47 -17.24 -1.23
CA PRO A 108 7.94 -18.50 -1.81
C PRO A 108 6.81 -19.46 -2.19
N ASP A 109 5.68 -19.42 -1.48
CA ASP A 109 4.53 -20.32 -1.71
C ASP A 109 3.53 -19.79 -2.75
N GLN A 110 3.85 -18.64 -3.37
CA GLN A 110 2.96 -17.94 -4.28
C GLN A 110 2.93 -18.61 -5.68
N LYS A 111 1.77 -19.16 -6.05
CA LYS A 111 1.56 -19.83 -7.35
C LYS A 111 1.51 -18.88 -8.55
N GLU A 112 0.88 -17.73 -8.40
CA GLU A 112 0.73 -16.72 -9.46
C GLU A 112 1.26 -15.36 -8.99
N PRO A 113 2.01 -14.62 -9.81
CA PRO A 113 2.57 -13.33 -9.44
C PRO A 113 1.48 -12.28 -9.20
N THR A 114 1.65 -11.43 -8.19
CA THR A 114 0.71 -10.35 -7.88
C THR A 114 0.89 -9.20 -8.87
N PRO A 115 -0.14 -8.84 -9.66
CA PRO A 115 -0.02 -7.77 -10.63
C PRO A 115 -0.29 -6.40 -10.01
N PHE A 116 0.46 -5.39 -10.46
CA PHE A 116 0.05 -4.00 -10.42
C PHE A 116 -0.76 -3.70 -11.68
N ILE A 117 -2.02 -3.28 -11.54
CA ILE A 117 -2.96 -3.14 -12.65
C ILE A 117 -3.23 -1.67 -12.93
N ILE A 118 -3.07 -1.28 -14.19
CA ILE A 118 -3.53 0.01 -14.72
C ILE A 118 -4.64 -0.26 -15.73
N GLU A 119 -5.79 0.37 -15.56
CA GLU A 119 -6.91 0.35 -16.51
C GLU A 119 -7.14 1.77 -17.03
N TRP A 120 -7.20 1.93 -18.35
CA TRP A 120 -7.48 3.21 -19.00
C TRP A 120 -8.66 3.10 -19.95
N ILE A 121 -9.62 4.01 -19.80
CA ILE A 121 -10.73 4.21 -20.73
C ILE A 121 -10.63 5.66 -21.25
N PRO A 122 -10.16 5.89 -22.48
CA PRO A 122 -9.89 7.26 -22.97
C PRO A 122 -11.15 8.10 -23.18
N ASP A 123 -12.24 7.48 -23.64
CA ASP A 123 -13.41 8.19 -24.16
C ASP A 123 -14.65 7.96 -23.29
N ILE A 124 -14.49 8.07 -21.97
CA ILE A 124 -15.63 7.90 -21.06
C ILE A 124 -16.64 9.03 -21.24
N LEU A 125 -16.18 10.26 -21.52
CA LEU A 125 -17.01 11.38 -21.96
C LEU A 125 -16.37 12.02 -23.22
N PRO A 126 -16.71 11.55 -24.43
CA PRO A 126 -16.00 11.90 -25.65
C PRO A 126 -16.03 13.40 -25.98
N GLN A 127 -17.17 14.07 -25.76
CA GLN A 127 -17.31 15.50 -26.08
C GLN A 127 -16.37 16.38 -25.24
N SER A 128 -16.16 16.01 -23.98
CA SER A 128 -15.28 16.72 -23.05
C SER A 128 -13.84 16.22 -23.10
N LYS A 129 -13.53 15.19 -23.89
CA LYS A 129 -12.22 14.52 -23.96
C LYS A 129 -11.72 14.03 -22.59
N ILE A 130 -12.65 13.57 -21.76
CA ILE A 130 -12.34 13.01 -20.44
C ILE A 130 -12.27 11.49 -20.57
N GLY A 131 -11.23 10.92 -19.97
CA GLY A 131 -11.06 9.49 -19.75
C GLY A 131 -11.08 9.11 -18.27
N GLU A 132 -11.14 7.81 -18.00
CA GLU A 132 -11.10 7.22 -16.66
C GLU A 132 -9.84 6.36 -16.52
N LEU A 133 -9.02 6.69 -15.51
CA LEU A 133 -7.85 5.91 -15.11
C LEU A 133 -8.15 5.21 -13.79
N ARG A 134 -7.99 3.88 -13.75
CA ARG A 134 -8.04 3.11 -12.50
C ARG A 134 -6.72 2.40 -12.26
N ILE A 135 -6.21 2.52 -11.04
CA ILE A 135 -5.01 1.82 -10.57
C ILE A 135 -5.45 0.84 -9.48
N LYS A 136 -5.02 -0.43 -9.58
CA LYS A 136 -5.22 -1.45 -8.55
C LYS A 136 -3.88 -2.06 -8.18
N PHE A 137 -3.67 -2.26 -6.89
CA PHE A 137 -2.46 -2.88 -6.38
C PHE A 137 -2.73 -3.48 -5.01
N GLU A 138 -1.84 -4.38 -4.60
CA GLU A 138 -1.81 -4.90 -3.25
C GLU A 138 -0.62 -4.32 -2.48
N TYR A 139 -0.75 -4.25 -1.17
CA TYR A 139 0.32 -3.83 -0.28
C TYR A 139 0.40 -4.75 0.94
N GLY A 140 1.55 -4.73 1.60
CA GLY A 140 1.82 -5.47 2.82
C GLY A 140 2.35 -4.58 3.91
N HIS A 141 2.38 -5.12 5.12
CA HIS A 141 2.90 -4.44 6.29
C HIS A 141 3.84 -5.34 7.07
N HIS A 142 4.96 -4.77 7.53
CA HIS A 142 5.79 -5.36 8.55
C HIS A 142 5.71 -4.54 9.82
N ARG A 143 5.61 -5.20 10.97
CA ARG A 143 5.71 -4.57 12.29
C ARG A 143 6.91 -5.15 13.02
N ASN A 144 7.86 -4.29 13.40
CA ASN A 144 9.11 -4.71 14.07
C ASN A 144 9.87 -5.84 13.35
N GLY A 145 9.80 -5.88 12.01
CA GLY A 145 10.46 -6.90 11.19
C GLY A 145 9.67 -8.21 10.98
N HIS A 146 8.49 -8.36 11.59
CA HIS A 146 7.59 -9.47 11.31
C HIS A 146 6.48 -9.06 10.34
N VAL A 147 6.06 -9.97 9.46
CA VAL A 147 4.91 -9.74 8.59
C VAL A 147 3.67 -9.57 9.46
N ALA A 148 3.05 -8.40 9.38
CA ALA A 148 1.76 -8.17 10.01
C ALA A 148 0.70 -8.73 9.07
N GLU A 149 0.29 -9.98 9.32
CA GLU A 149 -0.97 -10.46 8.80
C GLU A 149 -2.07 -9.64 9.46
N TYR A 150 -2.84 -8.90 8.65
CA TYR A 150 -4.05 -8.27 9.12
C TYR A 150 -5.05 -9.39 9.44
N GLN A 151 -5.04 -9.87 10.68
CA GLN A 151 -6.32 -10.25 11.27
C GLN A 151 -7.11 -8.96 11.33
N GLU A 152 -8.12 -8.84 10.48
CA GLU A 152 -9.16 -7.85 10.58
C GLU A 152 -9.81 -8.03 11.96
N GLN A 153 -9.22 -7.43 13.00
CA GLN A 153 -9.86 -7.24 14.29
C GLN A 153 -10.97 -6.23 14.04
N ARG A 154 -12.07 -6.71 13.44
CA ARG A 154 -13.37 -6.08 13.66
C ARG A 154 -13.51 -6.05 15.18
N PRO A 155 -13.69 -4.88 15.81
CA PRO A 155 -14.20 -4.91 17.17
C PRO A 155 -15.47 -5.76 17.13
N PRO A 156 -15.68 -6.71 18.07
CA PRO A 156 -16.95 -7.40 18.15
C PRO A 156 -17.99 -6.36 18.57
N LEU A 157 -18.59 -5.69 17.58
CA LEU A 157 -19.88 -5.04 17.69
C LEU A 157 -20.89 -6.18 17.80
N ASP A 158 -20.97 -6.78 19.00
CA ASP A 158 -22.07 -7.61 19.52
C ASP A 158 -21.63 -8.24 20.86
N GLN A 159 -21.21 -7.40 21.81
CA GLN A 159 -21.35 -7.78 23.22
C GLN A 159 -22.61 -7.07 23.74
N PRO A 160 -23.69 -7.79 24.07
CA PRO A 160 -24.77 -7.22 24.85
C PRO A 160 -24.15 -6.67 26.13
N LEU A 161 -24.32 -5.37 26.37
CA LEU A 161 -24.01 -4.78 27.67
C LEU A 161 -24.92 -5.46 28.69
N GLU A 162 -24.38 -6.46 29.39
CA GLU A 162 -25.04 -7.05 30.54
C GLU A 162 -25.03 -5.98 31.63
N LEU A 163 -26.14 -5.24 31.72
CA LEU A 163 -26.39 -4.28 32.79
C LEU A 163 -26.37 -5.03 34.11
N ALA A 164 -25.28 -4.90 34.87
CA ALA A 164 -25.23 -5.38 36.23
C ALA A 164 -26.39 -4.76 37.04
N PRO A 165 -27.11 -5.55 37.85
CA PRO A 165 -28.23 -5.04 38.63
C PRO A 165 -27.71 -4.06 39.69
N LEU A 166 -28.31 -2.87 39.73
CA LEU A 166 -28.12 -1.90 40.80
C LEU A 166 -28.51 -2.54 42.13
N THR A 167 -27.56 -2.71 43.03
CA THR A 167 -27.82 -3.11 44.41
C THR A 167 -28.50 -1.95 45.14
N THR A 168 -29.76 -2.18 45.55
CA THR A 168 -30.49 -1.27 46.44
C THR A 168 -29.73 -1.12 47.75
N ILE A 169 -29.29 0.09 48.04
CA ILE A 169 -28.68 0.47 49.31
C ILE A 169 -29.82 0.79 50.29
N THR A 170 -30.05 -0.07 51.27
CA THR A 170 -30.95 0.20 52.40
C THR A 170 -30.13 0.83 53.52
N PHE A 171 -30.50 2.03 53.94
CA PHE A 171 -29.95 2.67 55.15
C PHE A 171 -30.85 2.38 56.37
N PRO A 172 -30.28 2.38 57.60
CA PRO A 172 -30.97 2.00 58.84
C PRO A 172 -32.03 3.01 59.29
#